data_AF-A0A3S4IFG3-F1
#
_entry.id   AF-A0A3S4IFG3-F1
#
_cell.length_a   1.000
_cell.length_b   1.000
_cell.length_c   1.000
_cell.angle_alpha   90.00
_cell.angle_beta   90.00
_cell.angle_gamma   90.00
#
_symmetry.space_group_name_H-M   'P 1'
#
loop_
_entity.id
_entity.type
_entity.pdbx_description
1 polymer ?
#
loop_
_entity_poly.entity_id
_entity_poly.type
_entity_poly.pdbx_seq_one_letter_code
_entity_poly.pdbx_strand_id
1 'polypeptide(L)'
;MILDCFQEKYGNVELLFNLEDEVGFFLKNEREDIAQLNNPLDYKETRTMLAERNYVPEEYEVVFLLKKDIKESDITPVRYRFTDDYKNIGFLIPILALESTEHEYAQDRHFLLYSYIATVELLKNFPQYSYVKDIIFNGNKFIISDLVSQDLVIGIFWKKDIESLTISSLSVCLFEEGYVGLSSRLPSELVFSKKNIESLPEEGAIKANKLSLKLLNSDVVDHVLIEKILFLYFPYEKNPPFKFFLLYQIVELLMSYILQNEYDLILSQLQNTQQNNIKSRDILDKIKEFTAEKKRITLLFNNYSSVSTELSDLRKTSIAYIEKMIDADISSEKKCEEYFYLIRNFIVHNMISLNEANNNELEEVNEHLTKVIPSILNTFKKRNIQEQIT
;
A
#
# COMPACT_ATOMS: atom_id res chain seq x y z
N MET A 1 -7.78 -11.77 21.62
CA MET A 1 -6.88 -11.70 22.79
C MET A 1 -6.53 -10.28 23.22
N ILE A 2 -6.31 -9.30 22.33
CA ILE A 2 -6.03 -7.91 22.75
C ILE A 2 -7.27 -6.99 22.74
N LEU A 3 -8.17 -7.17 21.75
CA LEU A 3 -9.52 -6.56 21.73
C LEU A 3 -10.29 -6.87 23.03
N ASP A 4 -10.12 -8.09 23.53
CA ASP A 4 -10.74 -8.57 24.77
C ASP A 4 -10.31 -7.71 25.97
N CYS A 5 -9.04 -7.28 26.05
CA CYS A 5 -8.54 -6.52 27.22
C CYS A 5 -9.09 -5.08 27.32
N PHE A 6 -9.35 -4.39 26.20
CA PHE A 6 -9.90 -3.02 26.26
C PHE A 6 -11.39 -3.02 26.62
N GLN A 7 -12.17 -3.88 25.97
CA GLN A 7 -13.58 -4.08 26.32
C GLN A 7 -13.75 -4.70 27.72
N GLU A 8 -12.86 -5.61 28.14
CA GLU A 8 -12.84 -6.11 29.53
C GLU A 8 -12.57 -4.99 30.54
N LYS A 9 -11.75 -3.99 30.18
CA LYS A 9 -11.33 -2.93 31.10
C LYS A 9 -12.33 -1.78 31.20
N TYR A 10 -12.92 -1.38 30.08
CA TYR A 10 -13.77 -0.18 29.99
C TYR A 10 -15.21 -0.48 29.58
N GLY A 11 -15.53 -1.73 29.25
CA GLY A 11 -16.84 -2.09 28.68
C GLY A 11 -17.04 -1.50 27.29
N ASN A 12 -18.29 -1.38 26.87
CA ASN A 12 -18.68 -0.59 25.71
C ASN A 12 -18.36 0.90 25.94
N VAL A 13 -17.69 1.51 24.97
CA VAL A 13 -17.39 2.95 24.96
C VAL A 13 -18.24 3.62 23.88
N GLU A 14 -19.00 4.65 24.29
CA GLU A 14 -19.85 5.44 23.41
C GLU A 14 -19.17 6.78 23.06
N LEU A 15 -19.26 7.18 21.78
CA LEU A 15 -18.83 8.49 21.31
C LEU A 15 -20.00 9.48 21.38
N LEU A 16 -19.83 10.56 22.13
CA LEU A 16 -20.78 11.67 22.25
C LEU A 16 -20.19 12.94 21.63
N PHE A 17 -21.06 13.73 20.98
CA PHE A 17 -20.67 14.99 20.32
C PHE A 17 -20.98 16.25 21.14
N ASN A 18 -21.88 16.12 22.11
CA ASN A 18 -22.29 17.20 23.00
C ASN A 18 -22.49 16.63 24.40
N LEU A 19 -22.08 17.38 25.41
CA LEU A 19 -22.31 17.07 26.83
C LEU A 19 -22.59 18.37 27.57
N GLU A 20 -23.76 18.48 28.22
CA GLU A 20 -24.12 19.65 29.06
C GLU A 20 -23.86 21.00 28.39
N ASP A 21 -24.32 21.17 27.14
CA ASP A 21 -24.12 22.35 26.28
C ASP A 21 -22.67 22.61 25.81
N GLU A 22 -21.70 21.82 26.26
CA GLU A 22 -20.36 21.78 25.68
C GLU A 22 -20.31 20.93 24.41
N VAL A 23 -19.65 21.49 23.41
CA VAL A 23 -19.56 20.93 22.08
C VAL A 23 -18.16 20.38 21.87
N GLY A 24 -18.03 19.08 21.56
CA GLY A 24 -16.72 18.44 21.44
C GLY A 24 -16.81 16.95 21.10
N PHE A 25 -15.74 16.21 21.36
CA PHE A 25 -15.77 14.75 21.29
C PHE A 25 -15.56 14.19 22.69
N PHE A 26 -16.49 13.36 23.14
CA PHE A 26 -16.45 12.76 24.46
C PHE A 26 -16.57 11.25 24.31
N LEU A 27 -15.75 10.53 25.06
CA LEU A 27 -15.86 9.09 25.22
C LEU A 27 -16.51 8.82 26.58
N LYS A 28 -17.54 7.97 26.58
CA LYS A 28 -18.26 7.56 27.78
C LYS A 28 -18.18 6.05 27.94
N ASN A 29 -17.75 5.59 29.10
CA ASN A 29 -17.67 4.14 29.39
C ASN A 29 -18.99 3.61 29.99
N GLU A 30 -19.09 2.29 30.21
CA GLU A 30 -20.29 1.66 30.81
C GLU A 30 -20.60 2.11 32.25
N ARG A 31 -19.61 2.69 32.94
CA ARG A 31 -19.76 3.23 34.30
C ARG A 31 -20.23 4.67 34.30
N GLU A 32 -20.56 5.22 33.13
CA GLU A 32 -20.93 6.62 32.91
C GLU A 32 -19.78 7.61 33.15
N ASP A 33 -18.55 7.13 33.29
CA ASP A 33 -17.37 8.00 33.38
C ASP A 33 -17.04 8.57 31.99
N ILE A 34 -16.56 9.81 31.97
CA ILE A 34 -16.37 10.59 30.75
C ILE A 34 -14.89 10.95 30.58
N ALA A 35 -14.42 10.93 29.33
CA ALA A 35 -13.15 11.50 28.90
C ALA A 35 -13.40 12.45 27.71
N GLN A 36 -12.79 13.64 27.72
CA GLN A 36 -12.97 14.64 26.66
C GLN A 36 -11.73 14.70 25.77
N LEU A 37 -11.90 14.62 24.45
CA LEU A 37 -10.80 14.86 23.52
C LEU A 37 -10.45 16.35 23.50
N ASN A 38 -9.19 16.67 23.77
CA ASN A 38 -8.62 17.99 23.56
C ASN A 38 -8.23 18.14 22.08
N ASN A 39 -9.20 18.54 21.25
CA ASN A 39 -8.96 18.79 19.82
C ASN A 39 -8.88 20.32 19.57
N PRO A 40 -7.74 20.85 19.08
CA PRO A 40 -7.59 22.28 18.85
C PRO A 40 -8.22 22.77 17.54
N LEU A 41 -8.67 21.88 16.65
CA LEU A 41 -9.27 22.24 15.37
C LEU A 41 -10.72 22.72 15.53
N ASP A 42 -11.08 23.81 14.84
CA ASP A 42 -12.44 24.36 14.87
C ASP A 42 -13.34 23.72 13.80
N TYR A 43 -14.26 22.86 14.25
CA TYR A 43 -15.23 22.17 13.40
C TYR A 43 -16.61 22.81 13.33
N LYS A 44 -16.79 24.06 13.79
CA LYS A 44 -18.11 24.70 13.81
C LYS A 44 -18.71 24.85 12.40
N GLU A 45 -17.94 25.37 11.46
CA GLU A 45 -18.39 25.50 10.06
C GLU A 45 -18.56 24.13 9.41
N THR A 46 -17.60 23.22 9.61
CA THR A 46 -17.63 21.84 9.08
C THR A 46 -18.93 21.12 9.42
N ARG A 47 -19.39 21.20 10.67
CA ARG A 47 -20.63 20.52 11.09
C ARG A 47 -21.87 21.11 10.43
N THR A 48 -21.88 22.42 10.21
CA THR A 48 -22.94 23.10 9.45
C THR A 48 -22.95 22.58 8.01
N MET A 49 -21.79 22.48 7.37
CA MET A 49 -21.68 21.96 6.00
C MET A 49 -22.12 20.50 5.87
N LEU A 50 -21.73 19.65 6.83
CA LEU A 50 -22.10 18.23 6.82
C LEU A 50 -23.63 18.06 6.96
N ALA A 51 -24.27 18.90 7.78
CA ALA A 51 -25.72 18.94 7.92
C ALA A 51 -26.40 19.41 6.62
N GLU A 52 -25.91 20.48 5.99
CA GLU A 52 -26.47 21.01 4.73
C GLU A 52 -26.30 20.03 3.55
N ARG A 53 -25.19 19.29 3.51
CA ARG A 53 -24.86 18.35 2.44
C ARG A 53 -25.52 16.98 2.59
N ASN A 54 -26.27 16.74 3.67
CA ASN A 54 -26.75 15.40 4.04
C ASN A 54 -25.61 14.38 3.99
N TYR A 55 -24.55 14.62 4.77
CA TYR A 55 -23.38 13.75 4.81
C TYR A 55 -23.77 12.27 4.88
N VAL A 56 -23.23 11.49 3.93
CA VAL A 56 -23.39 10.05 3.85
C VAL A 56 -22.02 9.42 4.12
N PRO A 57 -21.78 8.82 5.30
CA PRO A 57 -20.50 8.19 5.64
C PRO A 57 -20.00 7.21 4.59
N GLU A 58 -20.91 6.50 3.94
CA GLU A 58 -20.63 5.49 2.91
C GLU A 58 -20.07 6.09 1.61
N GLU A 59 -20.13 7.41 1.40
CA GLU A 59 -19.46 8.08 0.28
C GLU A 59 -17.94 8.25 0.48
N TYR A 60 -17.43 7.86 1.65
CA TYR A 60 -16.01 7.94 1.99
C TYR A 60 -15.44 6.55 2.25
N GLU A 61 -14.19 6.37 1.84
CA GLU A 61 -13.34 5.25 2.21
C GLU A 61 -12.35 5.75 3.26
N VAL A 62 -12.39 5.14 4.45
CA VAL A 62 -11.50 5.47 5.56
C VAL A 62 -10.54 4.31 5.80
N VAL A 63 -9.25 4.58 5.75
CA VAL A 63 -8.20 3.59 5.98
C VAL A 63 -7.27 4.05 7.08
N PHE A 64 -6.89 3.12 7.94
CA PHE A 64 -5.91 3.36 8.99
C PHE A 64 -4.57 2.78 8.55
N LEU A 65 -3.54 3.63 8.55
CA LEU A 65 -2.24 3.34 8.00
C LEU A 65 -1.16 3.65 9.03
N LEU A 66 0.00 3.04 8.89
CA LEU A 66 1.22 3.40 9.60
C LEU A 66 2.22 3.94 8.60
N LYS A 67 2.99 4.94 9.01
CA LYS A 67 4.17 5.41 8.27
C LYS A 67 5.24 5.81 9.26
N LYS A 68 6.42 5.22 9.09
CA LYS A 68 7.57 5.49 9.95
C LYS A 68 8.05 6.92 9.77
N ASP A 69 8.51 7.53 10.85
CA ASP A 69 9.13 8.87 10.88
C ASP A 69 8.19 9.98 10.35
N ILE A 70 6.87 9.79 10.48
CA ILE A 70 5.85 10.74 10.04
C ILE A 70 5.85 11.98 10.94
N LYS A 71 5.74 13.16 10.32
CA LYS A 71 5.65 14.46 11.02
C LYS A 71 4.24 15.01 10.96
N GLU A 72 3.94 15.92 11.88
CA GLU A 72 2.70 16.72 11.88
C GLU A 72 2.44 17.39 10.52
N SER A 73 3.48 17.95 9.90
CA SER A 73 3.38 18.64 8.62
C SER A 73 3.18 17.73 7.41
N ASP A 74 3.26 16.40 7.55
CA ASP A 74 3.22 15.45 6.43
C ASP A 74 1.78 15.16 5.93
N ILE A 75 0.89 16.14 6.06
CA ILE A 75 -0.46 16.12 5.53
C ILE A 75 -0.37 16.07 4.00
N THR A 76 -0.89 14.99 3.43
CA THR A 76 -0.73 14.72 1.98
C THR A 76 -2.11 14.79 1.32
N PRO A 77 -2.41 15.86 0.54
CA PRO A 77 -3.61 15.89 -0.29
C PRO A 77 -3.56 14.80 -1.36
N VAL A 78 -4.67 14.13 -1.56
CA VAL A 78 -4.79 12.98 -2.43
C VAL A 78 -5.60 13.35 -3.66
N ARG A 79 -5.07 13.07 -4.85
CA ARG A 79 -5.68 13.39 -6.14
C ARG A 79 -5.96 12.13 -6.93
N TYR A 80 -7.06 12.14 -7.66
CA TYR A 80 -7.41 11.09 -8.62
C TYR A 80 -7.59 11.68 -10.01
N ARG A 81 -7.13 10.94 -11.02
CA ARG A 81 -7.25 11.34 -12.42
C ARG A 81 -8.61 10.90 -12.96
N PHE A 82 -9.46 11.86 -13.25
CA PHE A 82 -10.66 11.66 -14.05
C PHE A 82 -10.33 11.89 -15.54
N THR A 83 -11.33 11.73 -16.42
CA THR A 83 -11.18 11.85 -17.88
C THR A 83 -10.44 13.12 -18.31
N ASP A 84 -10.75 14.24 -17.66
CA ASP A 84 -10.33 15.57 -18.13
C ASP A 84 -9.29 16.25 -17.23
N ASP A 85 -9.20 15.87 -15.95
CA ASP A 85 -8.27 16.49 -14.99
C ASP A 85 -8.06 15.64 -13.72
N TYR A 86 -7.04 16.00 -12.93
CA TYR A 86 -6.83 15.53 -11.57
C TYR A 86 -7.66 16.33 -10.57
N LYS A 87 -8.51 15.67 -9.80
CA LYS A 87 -9.28 16.30 -8.71
C LYS A 87 -8.74 15.86 -7.36
N ASN A 88 -8.77 16.76 -6.37
CA ASN A 88 -8.53 16.39 -4.98
C ASN A 88 -9.74 15.57 -4.49
N ILE A 89 -9.47 14.39 -3.95
CA ILE A 89 -10.50 13.47 -3.49
C ILE A 89 -10.31 13.07 -2.02
N GLY A 90 -9.28 13.58 -1.35
CA GLY A 90 -9.01 13.14 0.02
C GLY A 90 -7.71 13.66 0.59
N PHE A 91 -7.40 13.15 1.76
CA PHE A 91 -6.18 13.45 2.49
C PHE A 91 -5.65 12.19 3.19
N LEU A 92 -4.33 12.10 3.31
CA LEU A 92 -3.66 11.29 4.31
C LEU A 92 -3.25 12.22 5.45
N ILE A 93 -3.81 11.99 6.63
CA ILE A 93 -3.69 12.89 7.78
C ILE A 93 -2.94 12.16 8.91
N PRO A 94 -1.69 12.54 9.23
CA PRO A 94 -1.02 12.08 10.44
C PRO A 94 -1.85 12.45 11.66
N ILE A 95 -1.95 11.57 12.67
CA ILE A 95 -2.74 11.93 13.87
C ILE A 95 -2.20 13.17 14.58
N LEU A 96 -0.89 13.43 14.48
CA LEU A 96 -0.26 14.62 15.03
C LEU A 96 -0.87 15.92 14.46
N ALA A 97 -1.29 15.90 13.20
CA ALA A 97 -1.98 17.04 12.58
C ALA A 97 -3.39 17.26 13.15
N LEU A 98 -4.07 16.22 13.65
CA LEU A 98 -5.37 16.36 14.30
C LEU A 98 -5.26 17.02 15.70
N GLU A 99 -4.05 17.10 16.24
CA GLU A 99 -3.73 17.58 17.58
C GLU A 99 -3.09 18.97 17.58
N SER A 100 -3.00 19.62 16.43
CA SER A 100 -2.29 20.87 16.25
C SER A 100 -3.00 21.82 15.29
N THR A 101 -2.71 23.10 15.43
CA THR A 101 -3.13 24.18 14.52
C THR A 101 -1.96 24.86 13.81
N GLU A 102 -0.73 24.39 14.03
CA GLU A 102 0.50 25.04 13.56
C GLU A 102 0.87 24.69 12.10
N HIS A 103 0.19 23.71 11.49
CA HIS A 103 0.42 23.28 10.12
C HIS A 103 -0.38 24.08 9.08
N GLU A 104 0.04 24.05 7.82
CA GLU A 104 -0.51 24.89 6.74
C GLU A 104 -2.01 24.66 6.44
N TYR A 105 -2.53 23.45 6.70
CA TYR A 105 -3.94 23.10 6.45
C TYR A 105 -4.90 23.40 7.61
N ALA A 106 -4.45 23.96 8.75
CA ALA A 106 -5.28 24.06 9.96
C ALA A 106 -6.57 24.86 9.78
N GLN A 107 -6.57 25.79 8.82
CA GLN A 107 -7.73 26.62 8.47
C GLN A 107 -8.30 26.27 7.08
N ASP A 108 -7.79 25.24 6.41
CA ASP A 108 -8.31 24.81 5.11
C ASP A 108 -9.65 24.10 5.29
N ARG A 109 -10.67 24.60 4.59
CA ARG A 109 -12.06 24.12 4.72
C ARG A 109 -12.23 22.67 4.31
N HIS A 110 -11.44 22.18 3.33
CA HIS A 110 -11.51 20.78 2.94
C HIS A 110 -10.81 19.91 3.98
N PHE A 111 -9.61 20.30 4.42
CA PHE A 111 -8.90 19.62 5.49
C PHE A 111 -9.77 19.47 6.74
N LEU A 112 -10.39 20.55 7.22
CA LEU A 112 -11.29 20.54 8.38
C LEU A 112 -12.48 19.59 8.23
N LEU A 113 -12.98 19.41 7.00
CA LEU A 113 -14.00 18.41 6.70
C LEU A 113 -13.46 16.98 6.86
N TYR A 114 -12.32 16.70 6.24
CA TYR A 114 -11.70 15.38 6.26
C TYR A 114 -11.13 15.01 7.64
N SER A 115 -10.58 15.96 8.39
CA SER A 115 -10.06 15.75 9.75
C SER A 115 -11.17 15.53 10.77
N TYR A 116 -12.34 16.16 10.60
CA TYR A 116 -13.53 15.83 11.37
C TYR A 116 -13.94 14.38 11.14
N ILE A 117 -14.07 13.95 9.88
CA ILE A 117 -14.42 12.56 9.54
C ILE A 117 -13.38 11.59 10.11
N ALA A 118 -12.08 11.90 9.96
CA ALA A 118 -11.00 11.09 10.51
C ALA A 118 -11.09 10.95 12.03
N THR A 119 -11.34 12.05 12.74
CA THR A 119 -11.50 12.04 14.20
C THR A 119 -12.69 11.18 14.62
N VAL A 120 -13.84 11.34 13.95
CA VAL A 120 -15.05 10.55 14.24
C VAL A 120 -14.82 9.07 14.00
N GLU A 121 -14.30 8.70 12.84
CA GLU A 121 -14.10 7.29 12.47
C GLU A 121 -13.01 6.63 13.30
N LEU A 122 -11.96 7.37 13.69
CA LEU A 122 -10.99 6.87 14.66
C LEU A 122 -11.66 6.55 15.98
N LEU A 123 -12.40 7.48 16.58
CA LEU A 123 -12.99 7.31 17.91
C LEU A 123 -14.11 6.25 17.94
N LYS A 124 -14.89 6.10 16.87
CA LYS A 124 -15.89 5.04 16.75
C LYS A 124 -15.28 3.64 16.68
N ASN A 125 -14.20 3.49 15.90
CA ASN A 125 -13.56 2.21 15.67
C ASN A 125 -12.42 1.93 16.67
N PHE A 126 -12.11 2.90 17.53
CA PHE A 126 -11.02 2.87 18.50
C PHE A 126 -10.96 1.61 19.38
N PRO A 127 -12.08 1.10 19.93
CA PRO A 127 -12.05 -0.13 20.73
C PRO A 127 -11.58 -1.38 19.96
N GLN A 128 -11.56 -1.33 18.62
CA GLN A 128 -11.20 -2.47 17.78
C GLN A 128 -9.70 -2.57 17.47
N TYR A 129 -8.91 -1.55 17.82
CA TYR A 129 -7.48 -1.57 17.53
C TYR A 129 -6.70 -2.42 18.54
N SER A 130 -5.72 -3.15 18.04
CA SER A 130 -4.95 -4.10 18.86
C SER A 130 -3.94 -3.44 19.80
N TYR A 131 -3.75 -2.12 19.75
CA TYR A 131 -2.65 -1.41 20.43
C TYR A 131 -3.07 -0.10 21.08
N VAL A 132 -4.20 -0.17 21.77
CA VAL A 132 -4.76 0.94 22.49
C VAL A 132 -3.99 1.16 23.80
N LYS A 133 -3.60 2.40 24.03
CA LYS A 133 -3.08 2.87 25.33
C LYS A 133 -4.22 3.14 26.31
N ASP A 134 -3.91 3.08 27.60
CA ASP A 134 -4.90 3.29 28.66
C ASP A 134 -5.45 4.71 28.70
N ILE A 135 -6.77 4.83 28.81
CA ILE A 135 -7.47 6.11 29.03
C ILE A 135 -7.84 6.24 30.51
N ILE A 136 -7.71 7.45 31.04
CA ILE A 136 -8.22 7.82 32.37
C ILE A 136 -9.59 8.49 32.19
N PHE A 137 -10.66 7.73 32.37
CA PHE A 137 -12.04 8.23 32.40
C PHE A 137 -12.35 8.80 33.80
N ASN A 138 -12.06 10.07 34.03
CA ASN A 138 -12.35 10.80 35.28
C ASN A 138 -12.64 12.29 35.00
N GLY A 139 -13.26 12.61 33.87
CA GLY A 139 -13.44 14.00 33.40
C GLY A 139 -12.16 14.66 32.87
N ASN A 140 -11.07 13.89 32.74
CA ASN A 140 -9.81 14.39 32.21
C ASN A 140 -9.88 14.58 30.69
N LYS A 141 -9.08 15.54 30.23
CA LYS A 141 -8.79 15.74 28.81
C LYS A 141 -7.71 14.77 28.35
N PHE A 142 -7.84 14.26 27.14
CA PHE A 142 -6.83 13.44 26.47
C PHE A 142 -6.58 13.94 25.05
N ILE A 143 -5.45 13.56 24.46
CA ILE A 143 -5.16 13.76 23.03
C ILE A 143 -5.16 12.39 22.31
N ILE A 144 -5.27 12.37 20.98
CA ILE A 144 -5.31 11.15 20.17
C ILE A 144 -4.04 10.29 20.36
N SER A 145 -2.88 10.90 20.53
CA SER A 145 -1.59 10.27 20.79
C SER A 145 -1.53 9.58 22.16
N ASP A 146 -2.43 9.93 23.08
CA ASP A 146 -2.63 9.19 24.34
C ASP A 146 -3.35 7.86 24.09
N LEU A 147 -3.99 7.69 22.93
CA LEU A 147 -4.81 6.53 22.58
C LEU A 147 -4.07 5.52 21.67
N VAL A 148 -3.38 6.05 20.66
CA VAL A 148 -2.80 5.27 19.55
C VAL A 148 -1.35 5.66 19.28
N SER A 149 -0.68 4.96 18.35
CA SER A 149 0.69 5.29 17.96
C SER A 149 0.76 6.61 17.19
N GLN A 150 1.82 7.40 17.42
CA GLN A 150 2.11 8.63 16.67
C GLN A 150 2.42 8.36 15.19
N ASP A 151 2.82 7.14 14.85
CA ASP A 151 3.03 6.71 13.45
C ASP A 151 1.72 6.50 12.68
N LEU A 152 0.56 6.65 13.33
CA LEU A 152 -0.74 6.46 12.71
C LEU A 152 -1.06 7.61 11.75
N VAL A 153 -1.50 7.23 10.55
CA VAL A 153 -2.01 8.11 9.52
C VAL A 153 -3.40 7.62 9.13
N ILE A 154 -4.35 8.55 9.02
CA ILE A 154 -5.71 8.24 8.59
C ILE A 154 -5.88 8.74 7.16
N GLY A 155 -6.12 7.81 6.24
CA GLY A 155 -6.49 8.13 4.87
C GLY A 155 -8.01 8.26 4.76
N ILE A 156 -8.49 9.41 4.30
CA ILE A 156 -9.89 9.62 3.97
C ILE A 156 -10.00 9.94 2.48
N PHE A 157 -10.75 9.13 1.75
CA PHE A 157 -10.95 9.30 0.31
C PHE A 157 -12.45 9.37 0.00
N TRP A 158 -12.88 10.43 -0.64
CA TRP A 158 -14.19 10.53 -1.25
C TRP A 158 -14.24 9.59 -2.47
N LYS A 159 -15.07 8.55 -2.37
CA LYS A 159 -15.17 7.48 -3.39
C LYS A 159 -16.31 7.68 -4.38
N LYS A 160 -17.08 8.77 -4.23
CA LYS A 160 -18.13 9.10 -5.19
C LYS A 160 -17.52 9.26 -6.58
N ASP A 161 -18.08 8.53 -7.54
CA ASP A 161 -17.63 8.46 -8.94
C ASP A 161 -16.28 7.75 -9.18
N ILE A 162 -15.77 7.01 -8.19
CA ILE A 162 -14.59 6.14 -8.37
C ILE A 162 -15.02 4.69 -8.08
N GLU A 163 -15.45 4.01 -9.15
CA GLU A 163 -15.81 2.59 -9.05
C GLU A 163 -14.64 1.77 -8.50
N SER A 164 -14.94 0.78 -7.65
CA SER A 164 -13.97 -0.16 -7.05
C SER A 164 -12.92 0.42 -6.11
N LEU A 165 -13.06 1.68 -5.66
CA LEU A 165 -12.15 2.26 -4.66
C LEU A 165 -12.29 1.52 -3.32
N THR A 166 -11.33 0.66 -3.04
CA THR A 166 -11.18 -0.10 -1.79
C THR A 166 -9.75 0.00 -1.27
N ILE A 167 -9.53 -0.30 0.01
CA ILE A 167 -8.16 -0.41 0.56
C ILE A 167 -7.25 -1.32 -0.28
N SER A 168 -7.76 -2.46 -0.78
CA SER A 168 -6.98 -3.39 -1.60
C SER A 168 -6.54 -2.75 -2.91
N SER A 169 -7.41 -1.97 -3.55
CA SER A 169 -7.10 -1.22 -4.80
C SER A 169 -6.07 -0.12 -4.59
N LEU A 170 -5.97 0.41 -3.36
CA LEU A 170 -5.06 1.48 -2.96
C LEU A 170 -3.73 0.98 -2.41
N SER A 171 -3.68 -0.28 -1.97
CA SER A 171 -2.56 -0.84 -1.23
C SER A 171 -1.21 -0.63 -1.92
N VAL A 172 -1.18 -0.79 -3.25
CA VAL A 172 0.02 -0.62 -4.07
C VAL A 172 0.55 0.81 -4.06
N CYS A 173 -0.32 1.79 -4.33
CA CYS A 173 0.07 3.20 -4.39
C CYS A 173 0.44 3.74 -3.00
N LEU A 174 -0.27 3.31 -1.95
CA LEU A 174 0.04 3.68 -0.57
C LEU A 174 1.39 3.08 -0.12
N PHE A 175 1.64 1.81 -0.45
CA PHE A 175 2.91 1.14 -0.17
C PHE A 175 4.09 1.80 -0.88
N GLU A 176 3.92 2.19 -2.14
CA GLU A 176 4.91 2.95 -2.92
C GLU A 176 5.31 4.27 -2.22
N GLU A 177 4.39 4.87 -1.47
CA GLU A 177 4.62 6.08 -0.67
C GLU A 177 5.04 5.84 0.79
N GLY A 178 5.31 4.59 1.15
CA GLY A 178 5.78 4.20 2.48
C GLY A 178 4.68 4.06 3.52
N TYR A 179 3.40 4.10 3.12
CA TYR A 179 2.28 3.80 4.01
C TYR A 179 1.98 2.31 4.01
N VAL A 180 1.68 1.77 5.18
CA VAL A 180 1.29 0.36 5.33
C VAL A 180 0.00 0.25 6.11
N GLY A 181 -0.82 -0.76 5.82
CA GLY A 181 -2.08 -0.97 6.52
C GLY A 181 -1.87 -1.21 8.03
N LEU A 182 -2.71 -0.57 8.85
CA LEU A 182 -2.77 -0.89 10.27
C LEU A 182 -3.19 -2.36 10.43
N SER A 183 -2.48 -3.09 11.30
CA SER A 183 -2.69 -4.52 11.49
C SER A 183 -2.75 -4.87 12.98
N SER A 184 -2.95 -6.16 13.25
CA SER A 184 -2.77 -6.72 14.58
C SER A 184 -1.30 -6.87 14.99
N ARG A 185 -0.32 -6.22 14.33
CA ARG A 185 1.09 -6.15 14.74
C ARG A 185 1.44 -4.80 15.35
N LEU A 186 2.35 -4.79 16.32
CA LEU A 186 2.72 -3.57 17.05
C LEU A 186 3.34 -2.54 16.09
N PRO A 187 2.92 -1.27 16.11
CA PRO A 187 3.56 -0.23 15.30
C PRO A 187 5.08 -0.13 15.52
N SER A 188 5.56 -0.39 16.74
CA SER A 188 7.00 -0.40 17.08
C SER A 188 7.81 -1.51 16.38
N GLU A 189 7.15 -2.54 15.84
CA GLU A 189 7.79 -3.61 15.07
C GLU A 189 7.96 -3.26 13.59
N LEU A 190 7.35 -2.15 13.13
CA LEU A 190 7.45 -1.71 11.75
C LEU A 190 8.91 -1.41 11.38
N VAL A 191 9.42 -2.15 10.40
CA VAL A 191 10.81 -2.05 9.95
C VAL A 191 10.90 -1.28 8.65
N PHE A 192 9.89 -1.44 7.78
CA PHE A 192 9.82 -0.76 6.50
C PHE A 192 9.65 0.73 6.67
N SER A 193 10.51 1.46 5.97
CA SER A 193 10.34 2.86 5.68
C SER A 193 10.72 3.09 4.23
N LYS A 194 9.96 3.96 3.55
CA LYS A 194 10.42 4.50 2.29
C LYS A 194 11.64 5.37 2.62
N LYS A 195 12.85 4.86 2.34
CA LYS A 195 14.05 5.70 2.36
C LYS A 195 13.78 6.84 1.39
N ASN A 196 13.67 8.06 1.90
CA ASN A 196 13.65 9.25 1.08
C ASN A 196 14.96 9.23 0.30
N ILE A 197 14.93 8.80 -0.96
CA ILE A 197 15.96 9.21 -1.89
C ILE A 197 15.76 10.69 -1.98
N GLU A 198 16.65 11.44 -1.33
CA GLU A 198 16.73 12.88 -1.42
C GLU A 198 16.86 13.26 -2.89
N SER A 199 15.74 13.40 -3.59
CA SER A 199 15.63 14.49 -4.53
C SER A 199 15.57 15.74 -3.67
N LEU A 200 16.76 16.28 -3.32
CA LEU A 200 16.92 17.62 -2.79
C LEU A 200 15.98 18.53 -3.59
N PRO A 201 14.96 19.15 -2.96
CA PRO A 201 14.22 20.19 -3.62
C PRO A 201 15.22 21.30 -3.94
N GLU A 202 15.26 21.75 -5.19
CA GLU A 202 15.88 23.03 -5.51
C GLU A 202 15.28 24.08 -4.57
N GLU A 203 16.15 24.85 -3.91
CA GLU A 203 15.78 25.86 -2.93
C GLU A 203 14.67 26.78 -3.49
N GLY A 204 13.52 26.80 -2.82
CA GLY A 204 12.42 27.74 -3.12
C GLY A 204 11.14 27.14 -3.71
N ALA A 205 11.06 25.84 -4.00
CA ALA A 205 9.80 25.21 -4.41
C ALA A 205 9.00 24.70 -3.20
N ILE A 206 7.89 25.36 -2.87
CA ILE A 206 6.85 24.81 -1.98
C ILE A 206 6.22 23.62 -2.72
N LYS A 207 6.79 22.42 -2.56
CA LYS A 207 6.10 21.20 -2.99
C LYS A 207 5.02 20.90 -1.96
N ALA A 208 3.80 21.35 -2.22
CA ALA A 208 2.63 20.69 -1.64
C ALA A 208 2.73 19.21 -2.04
N ASN A 209 3.07 18.36 -1.09
CA ASN A 209 3.35 16.94 -1.30
C ASN A 209 2.00 16.27 -1.64
N LYS A 210 1.64 16.25 -2.92
CA LYS A 210 0.37 15.72 -3.41
C LYS A 210 0.55 14.30 -3.89
N LEU A 211 -0.22 13.37 -3.35
CA LEU A 211 -0.27 12.00 -3.83
C LEU A 211 -1.25 11.88 -4.99
N SER A 212 -0.80 11.37 -6.13
CA SER A 212 -1.69 10.98 -7.24
C SER A 212 -2.01 9.49 -7.11
N LEU A 213 -3.27 9.17 -6.83
CA LEU A 213 -3.71 7.79 -6.73
C LEU A 213 -3.60 7.07 -8.07
N LYS A 214 -2.97 5.91 -8.03
CA LYS A 214 -2.97 4.92 -9.09
C LYS A 214 -3.64 3.68 -8.52
N LEU A 215 -4.76 3.28 -9.12
CA LEU A 215 -5.44 2.06 -8.71
C LEU A 215 -4.70 0.86 -9.29
N LEU A 216 -4.73 -0.23 -8.54
CA LEU A 216 -4.31 -1.53 -9.03
C LEU A 216 -5.05 -1.87 -10.32
N ASN A 217 -4.32 -2.37 -11.33
CA ASN A 217 -4.92 -2.68 -12.61
C ASN A 217 -6.01 -3.76 -12.47
N SER A 218 -7.13 -3.59 -13.16
CA SER A 218 -8.28 -4.51 -13.14
C SER A 218 -7.96 -5.93 -13.62
N ASP A 219 -6.88 -6.11 -14.39
CA ASP A 219 -6.43 -7.43 -14.83
C ASP A 219 -5.78 -8.27 -13.72
N VAL A 220 -5.42 -7.65 -12.60
CA VAL A 220 -4.89 -8.30 -11.40
C VAL A 220 -6.06 -8.64 -10.48
N VAL A 221 -6.36 -9.93 -10.26
CA VAL A 221 -7.61 -10.33 -9.59
C VAL A 221 -7.45 -10.52 -8.07
N ASP A 222 -6.33 -11.06 -7.60
CA ASP A 222 -6.10 -11.39 -6.18
C ASP A 222 -5.57 -10.19 -5.37
N HIS A 223 -6.35 -9.11 -5.33
CA HIS A 223 -6.00 -7.89 -4.60
C HIS A 223 -5.73 -8.13 -3.11
N VAL A 224 -6.41 -9.12 -2.50
CA VAL A 224 -6.28 -9.45 -1.07
C VAL A 224 -4.91 -10.03 -0.74
N LEU A 225 -4.36 -10.91 -1.59
CA LEU A 225 -3.03 -11.50 -1.33
C LEU A 225 -1.95 -10.43 -1.43
N ILE A 226 -2.04 -9.58 -2.45
CA ILE A 226 -1.13 -8.45 -2.67
C ILE A 226 -1.17 -7.50 -1.47
N GLU A 227 -2.37 -7.11 -1.04
CA GLU A 227 -2.55 -6.28 0.15
C GLU A 227 -1.90 -6.91 1.38
N LYS A 228 -2.14 -8.19 1.65
CA LYS A 228 -1.53 -8.88 2.80
C LYS A 228 0.00 -8.88 2.73
N ILE A 229 0.58 -9.13 1.57
CA ILE A 229 2.04 -9.10 1.39
C ILE A 229 2.56 -7.69 1.66
N LEU A 230 2.01 -6.67 1.01
CA LEU A 230 2.50 -5.30 1.07
C LEU A 230 2.23 -4.61 2.40
N PHE A 231 1.12 -4.91 3.08
CA PHE A 231 0.72 -4.23 4.31
C PHE A 231 0.98 -5.02 5.59
N LEU A 232 0.95 -6.36 5.55
CA LEU A 232 1.00 -7.16 6.78
C LEU A 232 2.29 -7.95 6.95
N TYR A 233 2.85 -8.49 5.86
CA TYR A 233 4.01 -9.39 5.94
C TYR A 233 5.33 -8.67 5.67
N PHE A 234 5.46 -8.04 4.50
CA PHE A 234 6.70 -7.39 4.09
C PHE A 234 7.15 -6.26 5.04
N PRO A 235 6.27 -5.36 5.52
CA PRO A 235 6.69 -4.21 6.32
C PRO A 235 7.38 -4.54 7.65
N TYR A 236 7.12 -5.75 8.17
CA TYR A 236 7.56 -6.20 9.48
C TYR A 236 8.67 -7.26 9.38
N GLU A 237 9.03 -7.71 8.18
CA GLU A 237 10.10 -8.67 7.98
C GLU A 237 11.46 -7.98 8.14
N LYS A 238 12.40 -8.64 8.82
CA LYS A 238 13.77 -8.14 9.06
C LYS A 238 14.80 -8.89 8.22
N ASN A 239 14.50 -10.13 7.85
CA ASN A 239 15.40 -10.99 7.11
C ASN A 239 15.33 -10.70 5.59
N PRO A 240 16.42 -10.24 4.96
CA PRO A 240 16.38 -9.86 3.54
C PRO A 240 16.01 -11.01 2.57
N PRO A 241 16.48 -12.26 2.76
CA PRO A 241 15.97 -13.40 1.99
C PRO A 241 14.45 -13.58 2.06
N PHE A 242 13.85 -13.46 3.25
CA PHE A 242 12.39 -13.56 3.40
C PHE A 242 11.66 -12.36 2.78
N LYS A 243 12.21 -11.14 2.88
CA LYS A 243 11.69 -9.97 2.16
C LYS A 243 11.64 -10.20 0.65
N PHE A 244 12.74 -10.72 0.08
CA PHE A 244 12.79 -11.06 -1.34
C PHE A 244 11.71 -12.09 -1.68
N PHE A 245 11.63 -13.17 -0.89
CA PHE A 245 10.64 -14.21 -1.08
C PHE A 245 9.20 -13.67 -1.07
N LEU A 246 8.85 -12.81 -0.11
CA LEU A 246 7.53 -12.18 -0.01
C LEU A 246 7.19 -11.35 -1.25
N LEU A 247 8.10 -10.50 -1.73
CA LEU A 247 7.89 -9.73 -2.96
C LEU A 247 7.81 -10.65 -4.19
N TYR A 248 8.59 -11.72 -4.22
CA TYR A 248 8.57 -12.70 -5.29
C TYR A 248 7.26 -13.50 -5.34
N GLN A 249 6.55 -13.68 -4.23
CA GLN A 249 5.20 -14.28 -4.25
C GLN A 249 4.23 -13.47 -5.13
N ILE A 250 4.37 -12.14 -5.18
CA ILE A 250 3.59 -11.30 -6.10
C ILE A 250 4.00 -11.59 -7.56
N VAL A 251 5.30 -11.78 -7.83
CA VAL A 251 5.78 -12.17 -9.16
C VAL A 251 5.22 -13.54 -9.58
N GLU A 252 5.22 -14.54 -8.69
CA GLU A 252 4.67 -15.87 -8.96
C GLU A 252 3.17 -15.83 -9.24
N LEU A 253 2.42 -15.00 -8.51
CA LEU A 253 1.01 -14.74 -8.78
C LEU A 253 0.81 -14.21 -10.20
N LEU A 254 1.53 -13.15 -10.58
CA LEU A 254 1.43 -12.55 -11.92
C LEU A 254 1.88 -13.52 -13.02
N MET A 255 2.92 -14.33 -12.78
CA MET A 255 3.33 -15.38 -13.71
C MET A 255 2.26 -16.44 -13.90
N SER A 256 1.43 -16.71 -12.89
CA SER A 256 0.30 -17.63 -13.00
C SER A 256 -0.81 -17.02 -13.89
N TYR A 257 -1.06 -15.72 -13.77
CA TYR A 257 -1.99 -15.02 -14.67
C TYR A 257 -1.49 -14.96 -16.12
N ILE A 258 -0.18 -14.74 -16.32
CA ILE A 258 0.43 -14.80 -17.66
C ILE A 258 0.24 -16.19 -18.25
N LEU A 259 0.51 -17.25 -17.48
CA LEU A 259 0.33 -18.62 -17.95
C LEU A 259 -1.11 -18.87 -18.38
N GLN A 260 -2.08 -18.45 -17.58
CA GLN A 260 -3.50 -18.59 -17.91
C GLN A 260 -3.88 -17.81 -19.18
N ASN A 261 -3.46 -16.55 -19.29
CA ASN A 261 -3.73 -15.74 -20.48
C ASN A 261 -3.13 -16.38 -21.74
N GLU A 262 -1.86 -16.79 -21.71
CA GLU A 262 -1.22 -17.42 -22.86
C GLU A 262 -1.90 -18.75 -23.24
N TYR A 263 -2.41 -19.52 -22.26
CA TYR A 263 -3.25 -20.69 -22.55
C TYR A 263 -4.55 -20.31 -23.27
N ASP A 264 -5.27 -19.29 -22.79
CA ASP A 264 -6.53 -18.82 -23.38
C ASP A 264 -6.32 -18.31 -24.82
N LEU A 265 -5.22 -17.60 -25.08
CA LEU A 265 -4.81 -17.17 -26.42
C LEU A 265 -4.54 -18.36 -27.34
N ILE A 266 -3.83 -19.38 -26.85
CA ILE A 266 -3.53 -20.59 -27.61
C ILE A 266 -4.81 -21.37 -27.92
N LEU A 267 -5.70 -21.55 -26.95
CA LEU A 267 -6.99 -22.22 -27.15
C LEU A 267 -7.84 -21.49 -28.20
N SER A 268 -7.86 -20.16 -28.14
CA SER A 268 -8.55 -19.34 -29.14
C SER A 268 -7.95 -19.50 -30.53
N GLN A 269 -6.61 -19.55 -30.64
CA GLN A 269 -5.93 -19.84 -31.90
C GLN A 269 -6.28 -21.23 -32.44
N LEU A 270 -6.33 -22.26 -31.59
CA LEU A 270 -6.70 -23.62 -31.97
C LEU A 270 -8.14 -23.70 -32.50
N GLN A 271 -9.09 -23.07 -31.80
CA GLN A 271 -10.49 -23.03 -32.23
C GLN A 271 -10.67 -22.36 -33.60
N ASN A 272 -9.83 -21.37 -33.93
CA ASN A 272 -9.85 -20.67 -35.22
C ASN A 272 -9.11 -21.43 -36.34
N THR A 273 -8.33 -22.47 -36.02
CA THR A 273 -7.40 -23.12 -36.97
C THR A 273 -7.83 -24.54 -37.35
N GLN A 274 -9.15 -24.83 -37.42
CA GLN A 274 -9.77 -26.17 -37.53
C GLN A 274 -9.34 -27.12 -38.69
N GLN A 275 -8.21 -26.93 -39.40
CA GLN A 275 -7.88 -27.75 -40.58
C GLN A 275 -6.43 -28.25 -40.75
N ASN A 276 -5.46 -28.03 -39.83
CA ASN A 276 -4.06 -28.46 -40.08
C ASN A 276 -3.35 -29.12 -38.88
N ASN A 277 -3.07 -30.43 -38.99
CA ASN A 277 -2.36 -31.25 -37.98
C ASN A 277 -0.93 -30.79 -37.67
N ILE A 278 -0.23 -30.15 -38.64
CA ILE A 278 1.13 -29.64 -38.45
C ILE A 278 1.16 -28.50 -37.42
N LYS A 279 0.15 -27.62 -37.42
CA LYS A 279 0.04 -26.50 -36.48
C LYS A 279 -0.19 -26.96 -35.04
N SER A 280 -0.70 -28.18 -34.84
CA SER A 280 -0.96 -28.74 -33.50
C SER A 280 0.34 -29.06 -32.74
N ARG A 281 1.41 -29.47 -33.42
CA ARG A 281 2.71 -29.76 -32.79
C ARG A 281 3.42 -28.48 -32.37
N ASP A 282 3.44 -27.47 -33.23
CA ASP A 282 4.01 -26.15 -32.93
C ASP A 282 3.31 -25.50 -31.71
N ILE A 283 2.01 -25.74 -31.57
CA ILE A 283 1.21 -25.27 -30.43
C ILE A 283 1.60 -25.99 -29.13
N LEU A 284 1.83 -27.31 -29.18
CA LEU A 284 2.31 -28.06 -28.02
C LEU A 284 3.70 -27.61 -27.57
N ASP A 285 4.59 -27.27 -28.51
CA ASP A 285 5.93 -26.77 -28.19
C ASP A 285 5.86 -25.35 -27.58
N LYS A 286 4.96 -24.48 -28.09
CA LYS A 286 4.66 -23.18 -27.45
C LYS A 286 4.14 -23.33 -26.02
N ILE A 287 3.23 -24.27 -25.79
CA ILE A 287 2.72 -24.56 -24.43
C ILE A 287 3.87 -24.92 -23.49
N LYS A 288 4.77 -25.82 -23.91
CA LYS A 288 5.95 -26.19 -23.10
C LYS A 288 6.84 -24.98 -22.80
N GLU A 289 7.03 -24.10 -23.78
CA GLU A 289 7.82 -22.88 -23.58
C GLU A 289 7.25 -21.98 -22.48
N PHE A 290 5.93 -21.78 -22.44
CA PHE A 290 5.28 -20.94 -21.43
C PHE A 290 5.25 -21.55 -20.02
N THR A 291 5.44 -22.87 -19.89
CA THR A 291 5.60 -23.48 -18.55
C THR A 291 6.92 -23.11 -17.90
N ALA A 292 7.95 -22.78 -18.68
CA ALA A 292 9.26 -22.40 -18.15
C ALA A 292 9.17 -21.08 -17.38
N GLU A 293 9.64 -21.08 -16.13
CA GLU A 293 9.61 -19.91 -15.24
C GLU A 293 10.36 -18.72 -15.84
N LYS A 294 11.60 -18.93 -16.32
CA LYS A 294 12.42 -17.90 -16.98
C LYS A 294 11.66 -17.21 -18.12
N LYS A 295 10.88 -17.96 -18.90
CA LYS A 295 10.08 -17.39 -20.01
C LYS A 295 8.96 -16.49 -19.48
N ARG A 296 8.27 -16.90 -18.41
CA ARG A 296 7.19 -16.11 -17.79
C ARG A 296 7.70 -14.84 -17.14
N ILE A 297 8.86 -14.86 -16.47
CA ILE A 297 9.52 -13.63 -15.97
C ILE A 297 9.83 -12.68 -17.12
N THR A 298 10.37 -13.22 -18.23
CA THR A 298 10.68 -12.42 -19.43
C THR A 298 9.43 -11.76 -20.00
N LEU A 299 8.31 -12.49 -20.09
CA LEU A 299 7.03 -11.95 -20.56
C LEU A 299 6.48 -10.89 -19.60
N LEU A 300 6.60 -11.12 -18.29
CA LEU A 300 6.13 -10.17 -17.28
C LEU A 300 6.76 -8.79 -17.48
N PHE A 301 8.09 -8.72 -17.54
CA PHE A 301 8.81 -7.46 -17.66
C PHE A 301 8.73 -6.81 -19.03
N ASN A 302 8.67 -7.58 -20.12
CA ASN A 302 8.76 -7.04 -21.47
C ASN A 302 7.41 -6.85 -22.16
N ASN A 303 6.35 -7.51 -21.69
CA ASN A 303 5.13 -7.64 -22.48
C ASN A 303 3.82 -7.47 -21.71
N TYR A 304 3.83 -7.76 -20.42
CA TYR A 304 2.66 -7.60 -19.56
C TYR A 304 2.79 -6.38 -18.64
N SER A 305 3.92 -5.67 -18.63
CA SER A 305 4.13 -4.46 -17.84
C SER A 305 4.98 -3.43 -18.58
N SER A 306 4.96 -2.17 -18.11
CA SER A 306 5.68 -1.04 -18.71
C SER A 306 6.60 -0.37 -17.69
N VAL A 307 7.73 -1.02 -17.37
CA VAL A 307 8.59 -0.68 -16.20
C VAL A 307 10.05 -0.36 -16.55
N SER A 308 10.30 0.24 -17.73
CA SER A 308 11.65 0.34 -18.30
C SER A 308 12.70 1.06 -17.44
N THR A 309 12.30 2.09 -16.69
CA THR A 309 13.20 2.94 -15.88
C THR A 309 13.63 2.24 -14.60
N GLU A 310 12.70 1.64 -13.88
CA GLU A 310 12.93 1.01 -12.57
C GLU A 310 13.72 -0.30 -12.71
N LEU A 311 13.65 -0.94 -13.88
CA LEU A 311 14.41 -2.14 -14.21
C LEU A 311 15.92 -1.89 -14.33
N SER A 312 16.38 -0.68 -14.68
CA SER A 312 17.82 -0.43 -14.81
C SER A 312 18.53 -0.48 -13.47
N ASP A 313 17.92 0.11 -12.43
CA ASP A 313 18.49 0.13 -11.09
C ASP A 313 18.42 -1.26 -10.45
N LEU A 314 17.29 -1.96 -10.61
CA LEU A 314 17.16 -3.35 -10.18
C LEU A 314 18.20 -4.24 -10.87
N ARG A 315 18.47 -4.04 -12.17
CA ARG A 315 19.52 -4.78 -12.88
C ARG A 315 20.89 -4.53 -12.25
N LYS A 316 21.23 -3.27 -11.96
CA LYS A 316 22.52 -2.90 -11.39
C LYS A 316 22.76 -3.56 -10.03
N THR A 317 21.79 -3.46 -9.11
CA THR A 317 21.90 -4.08 -7.79
C THR A 317 21.89 -5.60 -7.86
N SER A 318 21.12 -6.16 -8.79
CA SER A 318 21.10 -7.61 -9.04
C SER A 318 22.46 -8.13 -9.51
N ILE A 319 23.16 -7.40 -10.39
CA ILE A 319 24.50 -7.76 -10.84
C ILE A 319 25.48 -7.78 -9.65
N ALA A 320 25.49 -6.71 -8.85
CA ALA A 320 26.37 -6.60 -7.69
C ALA A 320 26.17 -7.76 -6.69
N TYR A 321 24.91 -8.14 -6.42
CA TYR A 321 24.61 -9.28 -5.56
C TYR A 321 25.11 -10.61 -6.15
N ILE A 322 24.88 -10.85 -7.45
CA ILE A 322 25.26 -12.11 -8.11
C ILE A 322 26.78 -12.24 -8.22
N GLU A 323 27.51 -11.17 -8.59
CA GLU A 323 28.97 -11.17 -8.66
C GLU A 323 29.59 -11.56 -7.32
N LYS A 324 29.02 -11.07 -6.22
CA LYS A 324 29.49 -11.38 -4.85
C LYS A 324 29.10 -12.78 -4.39
N MET A 325 27.94 -13.32 -4.82
CA MET A 325 27.38 -14.57 -4.27
C MET A 325 27.76 -15.82 -5.06
N ILE A 326 27.73 -15.73 -6.39
CA ILE A 326 27.73 -16.90 -7.27
C ILE A 326 29.15 -17.17 -7.82
N ASP A 327 30.10 -16.27 -7.58
CA ASP A 327 31.50 -16.34 -8.07
C ASP A 327 31.54 -16.79 -9.55
N ALA A 328 30.57 -16.30 -10.31
CA ALA A 328 30.38 -16.68 -11.68
C ALA A 328 31.20 -15.71 -12.53
N ASP A 329 32.04 -16.24 -13.42
CA ASP A 329 32.46 -15.54 -14.62
C ASP A 329 31.18 -15.22 -15.42
N ILE A 330 30.56 -14.06 -15.16
CA ILE A 330 29.40 -13.56 -15.88
C ILE A 330 29.89 -13.13 -17.27
N SER A 331 30.13 -14.13 -18.12
CA SER A 331 30.74 -13.99 -19.44
C SER A 331 29.86 -13.31 -20.50
N SER A 332 28.78 -12.64 -20.11
CA SER A 332 27.89 -11.91 -21.03
C SER A 332 27.00 -10.90 -20.30
N GLU A 333 26.74 -9.76 -20.92
CA GLU A 333 25.71 -8.79 -20.51
C GLU A 333 24.31 -9.45 -20.56
N LYS A 334 23.90 -10.09 -19.47
CA LYS A 334 22.54 -10.64 -19.36
C LYS A 334 21.51 -9.52 -19.18
N LYS A 335 20.25 -9.79 -19.49
CA LYS A 335 19.13 -8.88 -19.22
C LYS A 335 18.66 -8.96 -17.77
N CYS A 336 17.87 -7.98 -17.32
CA CYS A 336 17.40 -7.89 -15.93
C CYS A 336 16.64 -9.15 -15.48
N GLU A 337 15.74 -9.65 -16.31
CA GLU A 337 14.94 -10.86 -16.08
C GLU A 337 15.81 -12.10 -15.79
N GLU A 338 17.00 -12.17 -16.38
CA GLU A 338 17.90 -13.30 -16.21
C GLU A 338 18.64 -13.23 -14.88
N TYR A 339 19.10 -12.04 -14.48
CA TYR A 339 19.69 -11.84 -13.16
C TYR A 339 18.66 -12.08 -12.07
N PHE A 340 17.44 -11.56 -12.23
CA PHE A 340 16.36 -11.78 -11.27
C PHE A 340 16.04 -13.26 -11.07
N TYR A 341 15.98 -14.04 -12.15
CA TYR A 341 15.81 -15.50 -12.09
C TYR A 341 16.97 -16.21 -11.38
N LEU A 342 18.22 -15.76 -11.57
CA LEU A 342 19.38 -16.32 -10.88
C LEU A 342 19.31 -16.07 -9.37
N ILE A 343 18.97 -14.84 -8.96
CA ILE A 343 18.79 -14.48 -7.54
C ILE A 343 17.73 -15.38 -6.91
N ARG A 344 16.58 -15.50 -7.58
CA ARG A 344 15.49 -16.36 -7.14
C ARG A 344 15.96 -17.79 -6.90
N ASN A 345 16.61 -18.41 -7.88
CA ASN A 345 17.06 -19.81 -7.74
C ASN A 345 18.08 -19.96 -6.61
N PHE A 346 19.00 -19.00 -6.48
CA PHE A 346 19.97 -19.00 -5.41
C PHE A 346 19.29 -18.95 -4.04
N ILE A 347 18.33 -18.04 -3.83
CA ILE A 347 17.61 -17.91 -2.56
C ILE A 347 16.79 -19.18 -2.25
N VAL A 348 16.06 -19.72 -3.22
CA VAL A 348 15.24 -20.93 -3.02
C VAL A 348 16.09 -22.14 -2.65
N HIS A 349 17.25 -22.32 -3.30
CA HIS A 349 18.10 -23.50 -3.05
C HIS A 349 18.99 -23.35 -1.81
N ASN A 350 19.39 -22.13 -1.44
CA ASN A 350 20.37 -21.88 -0.40
C ASN A 350 19.80 -21.17 0.84
N MET A 351 18.48 -21.02 0.97
CA MET A 351 17.84 -20.19 2.00
C MET A 351 18.30 -20.49 3.43
N ILE A 352 18.61 -21.76 3.75
CA ILE A 352 19.08 -22.20 5.08
C ILE A 352 20.57 -21.87 5.30
N SER A 353 21.36 -21.72 4.23
CA SER A 353 22.80 -21.52 4.25
C SER A 353 23.24 -20.09 3.88
N LEU A 354 22.30 -19.15 3.73
CA LEU A 354 22.64 -17.74 3.46
C LEU A 354 23.28 -17.13 4.71
N ASN A 355 24.60 -16.95 4.67
CA ASN A 355 25.35 -16.25 5.71
C ASN A 355 24.92 -14.79 5.80
N GLU A 356 24.80 -14.26 7.02
CA GLU A 356 24.41 -12.85 7.28
C GLU A 356 25.32 -11.81 6.61
N ALA A 357 26.53 -12.20 6.20
CA ALA A 357 27.54 -11.33 5.59
C ALA A 357 27.09 -10.60 4.31
N ASN A 358 26.02 -11.07 3.68
CA ASN A 358 25.56 -10.63 2.35
C ASN A 358 24.12 -10.11 2.34
N ASN A 359 23.55 -9.96 3.53
CA ASN A 359 22.20 -9.45 3.71
C ASN A 359 22.05 -7.99 3.23
N ASN A 360 23.13 -7.21 3.26
CA ASN A 360 23.10 -5.80 2.84
C ASN A 360 22.86 -5.65 1.33
N GLU A 361 23.58 -6.40 0.49
CA GLU A 361 23.38 -6.32 -0.97
C GLU A 361 22.01 -6.86 -1.39
N LEU A 362 21.51 -7.91 -0.71
CA LEU A 362 20.16 -8.40 -0.96
C LEU A 362 19.10 -7.39 -0.50
N GLU A 363 19.35 -6.67 0.58
CA GLU A 363 18.48 -5.59 1.03
C GLU A 363 18.41 -4.46 -0.03
N GLU A 364 19.52 -4.10 -0.67
CA GLU A 364 19.51 -3.16 -1.79
C GLU A 364 18.69 -3.67 -2.99
N VAL A 365 18.77 -4.97 -3.31
CA VAL A 365 17.91 -5.58 -4.33
C VAL A 365 16.45 -5.47 -3.92
N ASN A 366 16.11 -5.78 -2.66
CA ASN A 366 14.76 -5.66 -2.13
C ASN A 366 14.24 -4.21 -2.21
N GLU A 367 15.06 -3.21 -1.91
CA GLU A 367 14.71 -1.79 -2.01
C GLU A 367 14.39 -1.33 -3.43
N HIS A 368 15.00 -1.95 -4.44
CA HIS A 368 14.64 -1.70 -5.84
C HIS A 368 13.40 -2.49 -6.25
N LEU A 369 13.25 -3.69 -5.73
CA LEU A 369 12.09 -4.53 -5.98
C LEU A 369 10.80 -3.90 -5.41
N THR A 370 10.86 -3.22 -4.26
CA THR A 370 9.72 -2.45 -3.71
C THR A 370 9.27 -1.29 -4.59
N LYS A 371 10.09 -0.84 -5.56
CA LYS A 371 9.70 0.16 -6.58
C LYS A 371 9.17 -0.50 -7.84
N VAL A 372 9.84 -1.56 -8.28
CA VAL A 372 9.48 -2.29 -9.50
C VAL A 372 8.11 -2.97 -9.35
N ILE A 373 7.82 -3.61 -8.21
CA ILE A 373 6.57 -4.35 -7.99
C ILE A 373 5.33 -3.45 -8.12
N PRO A 374 5.23 -2.28 -7.46
CA PRO A 374 4.14 -1.35 -7.69
C PRO A 374 4.00 -0.91 -9.15
N SER A 375 5.12 -0.62 -9.83
CA SER A 375 5.12 -0.22 -11.24
C SER A 375 4.56 -1.33 -12.14
N ILE A 376 4.93 -2.59 -11.89
CA ILE A 376 4.38 -3.76 -12.59
C ILE A 376 2.88 -3.88 -12.32
N LEU A 377 2.45 -3.84 -11.05
CA LEU A 377 1.06 -4.02 -10.66
C LEU A 377 0.13 -2.93 -11.23
N ASN A 378 0.60 -1.68 -11.30
CA ASN A 378 -0.16 -0.57 -11.86
C ASN A 378 -0.27 -0.64 -13.40
N THR A 379 0.75 -1.18 -14.07
CA THR A 379 0.82 -1.26 -15.54
C THR A 379 0.46 -2.62 -16.10
N PHE A 380 0.17 -3.60 -15.24
CA PHE A 380 -0.08 -4.98 -15.66
C PHE A 380 -1.27 -5.05 -16.60
N LYS A 381 -1.09 -5.55 -17.82
CA LYS A 381 -2.18 -5.66 -18.79
C LYS A 381 -2.17 -7.03 -19.45
N LYS A 382 -3.31 -7.72 -19.41
CA LYS A 382 -3.55 -8.94 -20.17
C LYS A 382 -3.49 -8.62 -21.67
N ARG A 383 -2.78 -9.47 -22.41
CA ARG A 383 -2.78 -9.40 -23.87
C ARG A 383 -4.12 -9.84 -24.41
N ASN A 384 -4.58 -9.17 -25.46
CA ASN A 384 -5.80 -9.50 -26.17
C ASN A 384 -5.50 -10.12 -27.54
N ILE A 385 -6.38 -11.00 -28.02
CA ILE A 385 -6.24 -11.72 -29.30
C ILE A 385 -6.03 -10.76 -30.49
N GLN A 386 -6.60 -9.56 -30.43
CA GLN A 386 -6.50 -8.56 -31.50
C GLN A 386 -5.08 -7.95 -31.64
N GLU A 387 -4.29 -7.89 -30.56
CA GLU A 387 -2.94 -7.30 -30.59
C GLU A 387 -1.90 -8.22 -31.27
N GLN A 388 -2.23 -9.47 -31.60
CA GLN A 388 -1.34 -10.41 -32.31
C GLN A 388 -1.58 -10.51 -33.83
N ILE A 389 -2.58 -9.80 -34.37
CA ILE A 389 -2.95 -9.82 -35.81
C ILE A 389 -2.35 -8.63 -36.58
N THR A 390 -1.75 -7.67 -35.89
CA THR A 390 -0.91 -6.58 -36.44
C THR A 390 0.56 -6.89 -36.19
#